data_AF-A0A1M7IJ94-F1
#
_entry.id   AF-A0A1M7IJ94-F1
#
_cell.length_a   1.000
_cell.length_b   1.000
_cell.length_c   1.000
_cell.angle_alpha   90.00
_cell.angle_beta   90.00
_cell.angle_gamma   90.00
#
_symmetry.space_group_name_H-M   'P 1'
#
loop_
_entity.id
_entity.type
_entity.pdbx_description
1 polymer ?
#
loop_
_entity_poly.entity_id
_entity_poly.type
_entity_poly.pdbx_seq_one_letter_code
_entity_poly.pdbx_strand_id
1 'polypeptide(L)'
;MHRIAASFALGCLALASVCRATEQPSRPIIEDAYIIAPRLIGEYVLIKTVNYGDQGQMLGGVALRYHDGLLPPMTTDIYVYPGGGNETLEHAERTFRDSVKLAAERGIYSDVRWGEPLNYDLQRRDGSTWQGRMIPMQVHLKQGDSVSRTYLFHHDLYNYKLRLDVPTSLSAELPAAADALVRTVLQAVQVVSTGSCGRKLTINVLKGVETMPAGYVDGVTPDGFGIVVREAELHPSPTTSVGESPDRQGMARLTLLAAQRQVAQGCTALPYELPSGNVTVLKLHYPADFWQSGPADPKH
;
A
#
# COMPACT_ATOMS: atom_id res chain seq x y z
N MET A 1 -17.89 26.68 82.49
CA MET A 1 -18.70 27.89 82.21
C MET A 1 -17.83 28.88 81.45
N HIS A 2 -18.33 29.44 80.32
CA HIS A 2 -17.74 30.52 79.49
C HIS A 2 -16.48 30.15 78.67
N ARG A 3 -16.23 30.61 77.43
CA ARG A 3 -16.98 31.05 76.24
C ARG A 3 -15.90 31.32 75.15
N ILE A 4 -16.06 30.74 73.96
CA ILE A 4 -15.77 31.23 72.57
C ILE A 4 -14.49 32.06 72.28
N ALA A 5 -13.69 31.59 71.30
CA ALA A 5 -13.16 32.32 70.11
C ALA A 5 -12.30 31.35 69.26
N ALA A 6 -12.79 30.75 68.17
CA ALA A 6 -12.81 31.25 66.79
C ALA A 6 -11.43 31.69 66.27
N SER A 7 -10.80 30.87 65.42
CA SER A 7 -9.95 31.38 64.34
C SER A 7 -9.97 30.42 63.14
N PHE A 8 -10.53 30.93 62.06
CA PHE A 8 -10.62 30.36 60.72
C PHE A 8 -9.23 30.36 60.06
N ALA A 9 -8.86 29.23 59.47
CA ALA A 9 -7.92 29.20 58.34
C ALA A 9 -8.39 28.13 57.36
N LEU A 10 -9.30 28.53 56.45
CA LEU A 10 -9.57 27.78 55.22
C LEU A 10 -8.31 27.86 54.35
N GLY A 11 -7.51 26.79 54.35
CA GLY A 11 -6.50 26.56 53.33
C GLY A 11 -7.18 26.04 52.07
N CYS A 12 -7.44 26.93 51.10
CA CYS A 12 -7.82 26.55 49.74
C CYS A 12 -6.68 25.78 49.08
N LEU A 13 -6.69 24.45 49.18
CA LEU A 13 -5.98 23.59 48.24
C LEU A 13 -6.78 23.58 46.93
N ALA A 14 -6.38 24.46 46.01
CA ALA A 14 -6.80 24.37 44.62
C ALA A 14 -6.28 23.05 44.03
N LEU A 15 -7.16 22.05 43.96
CA LEU A 15 -6.98 20.89 43.10
C LEU A 15 -7.04 21.37 41.65
N ALA A 16 -5.90 21.82 41.13
CA ALA A 16 -5.72 21.96 39.70
C ALA A 16 -5.71 20.55 39.10
N SER A 17 -6.90 20.09 38.67
CA SER A 17 -7.01 18.97 37.75
C SER A 17 -6.24 19.34 36.49
N VAL A 18 -5.02 18.83 36.36
CA VAL A 18 -4.31 18.77 35.09
C VAL A 18 -5.11 17.80 34.22
N CYS A 19 -6.05 18.33 33.43
CA CYS A 19 -6.52 17.64 32.23
C CYS A 19 -5.32 17.51 31.31
N ARG A 20 -4.53 16.45 31.52
CA ARG A 20 -3.58 15.98 30.53
C ARG A 20 -4.46 15.56 29.37
N ALA A 21 -4.53 16.38 28.33
CA ALA A 21 -5.07 15.95 27.05
C ALA A 21 -4.28 14.69 26.70
N THR A 22 -4.92 13.52 26.84
CA THR A 22 -4.39 12.28 26.31
C THR A 22 -4.28 12.51 24.83
N GLU A 23 -3.04 12.74 24.38
CA GLU A 23 -2.69 12.83 22.98
C GLU A 23 -3.32 11.62 22.31
N GLN A 24 -4.31 11.88 21.44
CA GLN A 24 -4.98 10.84 20.69
C GLN A 24 -3.87 10.03 20.00
N PRO A 25 -3.82 8.70 20.17
CA PRO A 25 -2.75 7.91 19.57
C PRO A 25 -2.72 8.24 18.08
N SER A 26 -1.57 8.73 17.61
CA SER A 26 -1.42 9.12 16.21
C SER A 26 -1.69 7.88 15.36
N ARG A 27 -2.58 8.02 14.37
CA ARG A 27 -2.84 6.92 13.42
C ARG A 27 -1.50 6.49 12.80
N PRO A 28 -1.20 5.17 12.74
CA PRO A 28 -0.02 4.67 12.07
C PRO A 28 0.15 5.24 10.65
N ILE A 29 1.38 5.26 10.15
CA ILE A 29 1.66 5.71 8.77
C ILE A 29 0.82 4.89 7.79
N ILE A 30 0.90 3.56 7.90
CA ILE A 30 0.00 2.62 7.26
C ILE A 30 -0.57 1.68 8.33
N GLU A 31 -1.90 1.56 8.35
CA GLU A 31 -2.67 0.62 9.17
C GLU A 31 -3.02 -0.63 8.37
N ASP A 32 -3.57 -0.45 7.16
CA ASP A 32 -3.93 -1.54 6.27
C ASP A 32 -3.40 -1.29 4.86
N ALA A 33 -3.04 -2.35 4.16
CA ALA A 33 -2.79 -2.35 2.72
C ALA A 33 -3.71 -3.34 2.01
N TYR A 34 -4.32 -2.86 0.94
CA TYR A 34 -5.21 -3.62 0.07
C TYR A 34 -4.49 -3.90 -1.24
N ILE A 35 -4.14 -5.16 -1.48
CA ILE A 35 -3.59 -5.62 -2.74
C ILE A 35 -4.75 -6.07 -3.61
N ILE A 36 -4.94 -5.36 -4.72
CA ILE A 36 -6.05 -5.53 -5.65
C ILE A 36 -5.49 -6.14 -6.92
N ALA A 37 -5.89 -7.37 -7.20
CA ALA A 37 -5.40 -8.16 -8.32
C ALA A 37 -6.56 -8.58 -9.22
N PRO A 38 -6.59 -8.19 -10.51
CA PRO A 38 -7.62 -8.64 -11.43
C PRO A 38 -7.60 -10.17 -11.59
N ARG A 39 -8.77 -10.81 -11.64
CA ARG A 39 -8.80 -12.27 -11.85
C ARG A 39 -8.41 -12.69 -13.27
N LEU A 40 -8.54 -11.77 -14.22
CA LEU A 40 -8.19 -11.93 -15.63
C LEU A 40 -7.47 -10.67 -16.13
N ILE A 41 -6.33 -10.83 -16.79
CA ILE A 41 -5.55 -9.75 -17.41
C ILE A 41 -5.12 -10.22 -18.79
N GLY A 42 -5.78 -9.75 -19.86
CA GLY A 42 -5.56 -10.32 -21.19
C GLY A 42 -5.84 -11.83 -21.17
N GLU A 43 -4.84 -12.63 -21.53
CA GLU A 43 -4.89 -14.10 -21.52
C GLU A 43 -4.46 -14.74 -20.18
N TYR A 44 -4.09 -13.94 -19.18
CA TYR A 44 -3.57 -14.42 -17.90
C TYR A 44 -4.68 -14.53 -16.86
N VAL A 45 -4.84 -15.72 -16.27
CA VAL A 45 -5.84 -16.00 -15.23
C VAL A 45 -5.18 -16.13 -13.86
N LEU A 46 -5.73 -15.46 -12.85
CA LEU A 46 -5.31 -15.61 -11.46
C LEU A 46 -5.82 -16.96 -10.93
N ILE A 47 -4.91 -17.90 -10.69
CA ILE A 47 -5.24 -19.27 -10.28
C ILE A 47 -4.96 -19.55 -8.81
N LYS A 48 -4.16 -18.72 -8.14
CA LYS A 48 -3.85 -18.89 -6.71
C LYS A 48 -3.51 -17.57 -6.05
N THR A 49 -3.88 -17.45 -4.79
CA THR A 49 -3.41 -16.39 -3.89
C THR A 49 -2.93 -16.97 -2.57
N VAL A 50 -1.99 -16.28 -1.93
CA VAL A 50 -1.55 -16.54 -0.56
C VAL A 50 -1.41 -15.19 0.13
N ASN A 51 -1.99 -15.07 1.32
CA ASN A 51 -1.77 -13.93 2.20
C ASN A 51 -0.93 -14.41 3.39
N TYR A 52 0.34 -14.01 3.43
CA TYR A 52 1.25 -14.44 4.49
C TYR A 52 0.96 -13.73 5.82
N GLY A 53 0.31 -12.56 5.78
CA GLY A 53 -0.18 -11.87 6.98
C GLY A 53 -1.13 -12.72 7.82
N ASP A 54 -2.01 -13.51 7.16
CA ASP A 54 -2.93 -14.44 7.83
C ASP A 54 -2.20 -15.58 8.55
N GLN A 55 -0.91 -15.78 8.25
CA GLN A 55 -0.04 -16.79 8.86
C GLN A 55 0.94 -16.18 9.87
N GLY A 56 0.76 -14.90 10.23
CA GLY A 56 1.67 -14.17 11.11
C GLY A 56 2.99 -13.74 10.44
N GLN A 57 3.13 -13.94 9.12
CA GLN A 57 4.32 -13.60 8.35
C GLN A 57 4.09 -12.33 7.54
N MET A 58 3.87 -11.20 8.21
CA MET A 58 3.53 -9.93 7.56
C MET A 58 4.58 -9.46 6.54
N LEU A 59 5.87 -9.67 6.84
CA LEU A 59 6.98 -9.36 5.91
C LEU A 59 6.95 -10.20 4.63
N GLY A 60 6.26 -11.35 4.64
CA GLY A 60 6.03 -12.15 3.44
C GLY A 60 5.00 -11.53 2.48
N GLY A 61 4.19 -10.59 2.96
CA GLY A 61 3.18 -9.88 2.17
C GLY A 61 2.14 -10.83 1.57
N VAL A 62 1.93 -10.71 0.26
CA VAL A 62 1.03 -11.58 -0.50
C VAL A 62 1.73 -12.20 -1.71
N ALA A 63 1.30 -13.39 -2.11
CA ALA A 63 1.66 -14.00 -3.38
C ALA A 63 0.42 -14.22 -4.25
N LEU A 64 0.58 -14.01 -5.56
CA LEU A 64 -0.42 -14.17 -6.59
C LEU A 64 0.18 -15.07 -7.67
N ARG A 65 -0.54 -16.10 -8.11
CA ARG A 65 -0.10 -16.93 -9.24
C ARG A 65 -1.01 -16.71 -10.43
N TYR A 66 -0.42 -16.22 -11.51
CA TYR A 66 -1.08 -16.17 -12.81
C TYR A 66 -0.60 -17.32 -13.68
N HIS A 67 -1.52 -17.79 -14.50
CA HIS A 67 -1.28 -18.79 -15.52
C HIS A 67 -1.61 -18.17 -16.88
N ASP A 68 -0.70 -18.29 -17.85
CA ASP A 68 -1.05 -18.07 -19.24
C ASP A 68 -1.69 -19.34 -19.80
N GLY A 69 -2.79 -19.22 -20.54
CA GLY A 69 -3.35 -20.36 -21.29
C GLY A 69 -2.43 -20.89 -22.42
N LEU A 70 -1.15 -20.49 -22.46
CA LEU A 70 -0.17 -20.90 -23.45
C LEU A 70 0.38 -22.29 -23.12
N LEU A 71 0.70 -23.05 -24.17
CA LEU A 71 1.39 -24.34 -24.05
C LEU A 71 2.85 -24.17 -24.46
N PRO A 72 3.81 -24.69 -23.67
CA PRO A 72 3.63 -25.28 -22.34
C PRO A 72 3.34 -24.23 -21.24
N PRO A 73 2.65 -24.63 -20.16
CA PRO A 73 2.17 -23.70 -19.13
C PRO A 73 3.33 -23.01 -18.42
N MET A 74 3.37 -21.68 -18.46
CA MET A 74 4.32 -20.90 -17.66
C MET A 74 3.67 -20.57 -16.31
N THR A 75 4.40 -20.83 -15.23
CA THR A 75 3.96 -20.39 -13.91
C THR A 75 4.58 -19.04 -13.60
N THR A 76 3.71 -18.08 -13.31
CA THR A 76 4.11 -16.74 -12.94
C THR A 76 3.64 -16.44 -11.54
N ASP A 77 4.60 -16.22 -10.64
CA ASP A 77 4.33 -15.76 -9.29
C ASP A 77 4.66 -14.28 -9.13
N ILE A 78 3.71 -13.51 -8.60
CA ILE A 78 3.89 -12.13 -8.17
C ILE A 78 3.84 -12.11 -6.66
N TYR A 79 4.80 -11.43 -6.05
CA TYR A 79 4.82 -11.15 -4.63
C TYR A 79 4.78 -9.64 -4.44
N VAL A 80 3.93 -9.20 -3.52
CA VAL A 80 3.86 -7.81 -3.08
C VAL A 80 4.07 -7.82 -1.57
N TYR A 81 5.14 -7.19 -1.10
CA TYR A 81 5.54 -7.27 0.30
C TYR A 81 6.13 -5.94 0.78
N PRO A 82 6.02 -5.62 2.09
CA PRO A 82 6.53 -4.36 2.62
C PRO A 82 8.06 -4.28 2.47
N GLY A 83 8.55 -3.16 1.94
CA GLY A 83 9.97 -2.80 1.89
C GLY A 83 10.30 -1.52 2.67
N GLY A 84 9.31 -0.63 2.84
CA GLY A 84 9.50 0.68 3.47
C GLY A 84 10.10 1.71 2.51
N GLY A 85 9.99 3.00 2.87
CA GLY A 85 10.30 4.10 1.94
C GLY A 85 11.80 4.36 1.68
N ASN A 86 12.69 3.67 2.40
CA ASN A 86 14.15 3.77 2.22
C ASN A 86 14.73 2.51 1.55
N GLU A 87 13.87 1.63 1.05
CA GLU A 87 14.28 0.42 0.36
C GLU A 87 15.03 0.76 -0.94
N THR A 88 16.01 -0.07 -1.28
CA THR A 88 16.78 0.08 -2.50
C THR A 88 16.74 -1.21 -3.31
N LEU A 89 16.87 -1.10 -4.63
CA LEU A 89 16.92 -2.30 -5.49
C LEU A 89 18.05 -3.25 -5.09
N GLU A 90 19.17 -2.72 -4.60
CA GLU A 90 20.29 -3.52 -4.11
C GLU A 90 19.96 -4.27 -2.83
N HIS A 91 19.25 -3.64 -1.89
CA HIS A 91 18.80 -4.31 -0.67
C HIS A 91 17.72 -5.35 -1.00
N ALA A 92 16.73 -5.01 -1.83
CA ALA A 92 15.71 -5.94 -2.30
C ALA A 92 16.32 -7.17 -3.00
N GLU A 93 17.36 -6.98 -3.84
CA GLU A 93 18.09 -8.08 -4.46
C GLU A 93 18.79 -8.98 -3.44
N ARG A 94 19.48 -8.40 -2.44
CA ARG A 94 20.12 -9.19 -1.37
C ARG A 94 19.10 -10.02 -0.61
N THR A 95 18.00 -9.40 -0.18
CA THR A 95 16.90 -10.08 0.52
C THR A 95 16.30 -11.20 -0.31
N PHE A 96 16.15 -11.00 -1.62
CA PHE A 96 15.71 -12.06 -2.52
C PHE A 96 16.70 -13.23 -2.57
N ARG A 97 18.00 -12.96 -2.75
CA ARG A 97 19.04 -14.01 -2.78
C ARG A 97 19.09 -14.79 -1.47
N ASP A 98 18.98 -14.10 -0.34
CA ASP A 98 18.91 -14.72 0.99
C ASP A 98 17.67 -15.62 1.14
N SER A 99 16.51 -15.19 0.60
CA SER A 99 15.30 -16.02 0.60
C SER A 99 15.46 -17.31 -0.23
N VAL A 100 16.18 -17.25 -1.35
CA VAL A 100 16.45 -18.42 -2.20
C VAL A 100 17.47 -19.35 -1.53
N LYS A 101 18.48 -18.78 -0.86
CA LYS A 101 19.43 -19.56 -0.05
C LYS A 101 18.71 -20.34 1.06
N LEU A 102 17.82 -19.68 1.80
CA LEU A 102 17.02 -20.34 2.84
C LEU A 102 16.12 -21.44 2.26
N ALA A 103 15.56 -21.23 1.07
CA ALA A 103 14.78 -22.26 0.38
C ALA A 103 15.64 -23.47 -0.02
N ALA A 104 16.88 -23.25 -0.46
CA ALA A 104 17.83 -24.33 -0.74
C ALA A 104 18.21 -25.10 0.54
N GLU A 105 18.47 -24.41 1.65
CA GLU A 105 18.74 -25.02 2.97
C GLU A 105 17.56 -25.86 3.48
N ARG A 106 16.32 -25.50 3.11
CA ARG A 106 15.10 -26.27 3.39
C ARG A 106 14.85 -27.42 2.40
N GLY A 107 15.76 -27.65 1.46
CA GLY A 107 15.68 -28.74 0.47
C GLY A 107 14.63 -28.51 -0.63
N ILE A 108 14.21 -27.26 -0.85
CA ILE A 108 13.32 -26.90 -1.96
C ILE A 108 14.09 -26.92 -3.28
N TYR A 109 15.32 -26.38 -3.26
CA TYR A 109 16.26 -26.41 -4.38
C TYR A 109 17.51 -27.20 -3.99
N SER A 110 18.00 -28.07 -4.88
CA SER A 110 19.27 -28.78 -4.63
C SER A 110 20.48 -28.09 -5.25
N ASP A 111 20.28 -27.30 -6.30
CA ASP A 111 21.29 -26.43 -6.91
C ASP A 111 20.62 -25.13 -7.38
N VAL A 112 21.33 -24.01 -7.22
CA VAL A 112 20.89 -22.70 -7.67
C VAL A 112 22.07 -22.00 -8.32
N ARG A 113 21.95 -21.69 -9.61
CA ARG A 113 22.95 -20.94 -10.37
C ARG A 113 22.39 -19.59 -10.73
N TRP A 114 23.10 -18.55 -10.34
CA TRP A 114 22.74 -17.17 -10.66
C TRP A 114 23.39 -16.74 -11.96
N GLY A 115 22.66 -16.01 -12.80
CA GLY A 115 23.28 -15.22 -13.86
C GLY A 115 23.45 -13.76 -13.41
N GLU A 116 24.00 -12.95 -14.33
CA GLU A 116 24.28 -11.54 -14.07
C GLU A 116 22.98 -10.72 -13.97
N PRO A 117 22.77 -9.94 -12.88
CA PRO A 117 21.65 -9.03 -12.77
C PRO A 117 21.71 -7.92 -13.83
N LEU A 118 20.57 -7.61 -14.44
CA LEU A 118 20.44 -6.50 -15.38
C LEU A 118 19.51 -5.43 -14.80
N ASN A 119 19.81 -4.16 -15.07
CA ASN A 119 18.82 -3.10 -14.87
C ASN A 119 17.62 -3.33 -15.78
N TYR A 120 16.42 -3.06 -15.28
CA TYR A 120 15.19 -3.20 -16.03
C TYR A 120 14.24 -2.04 -15.73
N ASP A 121 13.98 -1.22 -16.75
CA ASP A 121 13.10 -0.07 -16.62
C ASP A 121 11.73 -0.38 -17.22
N LEU A 122 10.72 -0.45 -16.35
CA LEU A 122 9.33 -0.68 -16.75
C LEU A 122 8.66 0.65 -17.06
N GLN A 123 8.32 0.85 -18.33
CA GLN A 123 7.49 1.99 -18.77
C GLN A 123 6.03 1.76 -18.37
N ARG A 124 5.46 2.69 -17.60
CA ARG A 124 4.08 2.65 -17.12
C ARG A 124 3.14 3.36 -18.09
N ARG A 125 1.84 3.03 -18.00
CA ARG A 125 0.79 3.66 -18.82
C ARG A 125 0.66 5.17 -18.62
N ASP A 126 1.05 5.68 -17.45
CA ASP A 126 1.07 7.11 -17.13
C ASP A 126 2.30 7.85 -17.67
N GLY A 127 3.19 7.16 -18.39
CA GLY A 127 4.43 7.69 -18.94
C GLY A 127 5.60 7.74 -17.94
N SER A 128 5.38 7.37 -16.68
CA SER A 128 6.46 7.23 -15.70
C SER A 128 7.24 5.93 -15.91
N THR A 129 8.44 5.86 -15.32
CA THR A 129 9.29 4.68 -15.36
C THR A 129 9.45 4.11 -13.96
N TRP A 130 9.25 2.80 -13.81
CA TRP A 130 9.66 2.04 -12.64
C TRP A 130 11.02 1.39 -12.88
N GLN A 131 12.01 1.83 -12.12
CA GLN A 131 13.32 1.21 -12.11
C GLN A 131 13.24 -0.14 -11.39
N GLY A 132 13.89 -1.14 -11.97
CA GLY A 132 13.91 -2.48 -11.46
C GLY A 132 15.18 -3.24 -11.80
N ARG A 133 15.24 -4.48 -11.34
CA ARG A 133 16.32 -5.43 -11.60
C ARG A 133 15.73 -6.72 -12.16
N MET A 134 16.31 -7.23 -13.23
CA MET A 134 16.05 -8.58 -13.73
C MET A 134 17.21 -9.48 -13.31
N ILE A 135 16.90 -10.57 -12.62
CA ILE A 135 17.85 -11.53 -12.10
C ILE A 135 17.55 -12.89 -12.73
N PRO A 136 18.40 -13.37 -13.64
CA PRO A 136 18.28 -14.70 -14.21
C PRO A 136 18.82 -15.75 -13.23
N MET A 137 18.18 -16.90 -13.20
CA MET A 137 18.55 -18.02 -12.33
C MET A 137 18.25 -19.35 -13.02
N GLN A 138 19.06 -20.36 -12.75
CA GLN A 138 18.76 -21.76 -13.05
C GLN A 138 18.61 -22.50 -11.71
N VAL A 139 17.55 -23.28 -11.57
CA VAL A 139 17.28 -24.05 -10.35
C VAL A 139 17.08 -25.52 -10.67
N HIS A 140 17.66 -26.38 -9.85
CA HIS A 140 17.34 -27.81 -9.85
C HIS A 140 16.25 -28.06 -8.80
N LEU A 141 15.05 -28.37 -9.26
CA LEU A 141 13.91 -28.77 -8.43
C LEU A 141 13.79 -30.29 -8.44
N LYS A 142 13.08 -30.87 -7.46
CA LYS A 142 12.72 -32.31 -7.47
C LYS A 142 11.97 -32.75 -8.72
N GLN A 143 11.31 -31.82 -9.40
CA GLN A 143 10.48 -32.05 -10.60
C GLN A 143 11.23 -31.84 -11.92
N GLY A 144 12.50 -31.42 -11.86
CA GLY A 144 13.33 -31.15 -13.04
C GLY A 144 14.03 -29.79 -12.99
N ASP A 145 14.95 -29.58 -13.93
CA ASP A 145 15.63 -28.29 -14.11
C ASP A 145 14.67 -27.22 -14.64
N SER A 146 14.76 -26.02 -14.05
CA SER A 146 14.00 -24.86 -14.48
C SER A 146 14.93 -23.66 -14.67
N VAL A 147 14.66 -22.88 -15.71
CA VAL A 147 15.22 -21.55 -15.90
C VAL A 147 14.21 -20.54 -15.40
N SER A 148 14.70 -19.56 -14.65
CA SER A 148 13.91 -18.55 -13.97
C SER A 148 14.36 -17.15 -14.36
N ARG A 149 13.42 -16.22 -14.53
CA ARG A 149 13.68 -14.78 -14.58
C ARG A 149 12.87 -14.13 -13.48
N THR A 150 13.57 -13.51 -12.54
CA THR A 150 12.95 -12.73 -11.47
C THR A 150 13.12 -11.25 -11.76
N TYR A 151 12.02 -10.49 -11.67
CA TYR A 151 12.02 -9.04 -11.78
C TYR A 151 11.68 -8.46 -10.42
N LEU A 152 12.51 -7.54 -9.95
CA LEU A 152 12.35 -6.84 -8.69
C LEU A 152 12.12 -5.35 -8.97
N PHE A 153 11.09 -4.81 -8.35
CA PHE A 153 10.79 -3.38 -8.35
C PHE A 153 10.50 -2.93 -6.93
N HIS A 154 10.75 -1.66 -6.67
CA HIS A 154 10.30 -1.00 -5.45
C HIS A 154 9.46 0.21 -5.84
N HIS A 155 8.28 0.34 -5.23
CA HIS A 155 7.42 1.51 -5.42
C HIS A 155 6.73 1.86 -4.10
N ASP A 156 6.83 3.13 -3.73
CA ASP A 156 6.35 3.72 -2.48
C ASP A 156 6.89 3.01 -1.23
N LEU A 157 6.12 2.06 -0.68
CA LEU A 157 6.48 1.31 0.52
C LEU A 157 6.62 -0.19 0.25
N TYR A 158 6.45 -0.62 -1.00
CA TYR A 158 6.28 -2.03 -1.36
C TYR A 158 7.31 -2.48 -2.37
N ASN A 159 7.83 -3.67 -2.13
CA ASN A 159 8.57 -4.43 -3.11
C ASN A 159 7.61 -5.28 -3.93
N TYR A 160 7.86 -5.31 -5.23
CA TYR A 160 7.19 -6.17 -6.17
C TYR A 160 8.20 -7.14 -6.75
N LYS A 161 7.94 -8.43 -6.59
CA LYS A 161 8.74 -9.50 -7.18
C LYS A 161 7.89 -10.30 -8.14
N LEU A 162 8.24 -10.29 -9.41
CA LEU A 162 7.67 -11.18 -10.41
C LEU A 162 8.67 -12.29 -10.69
N ARG A 163 8.27 -13.55 -10.63
CA ARG A 163 9.10 -14.69 -10.97
C ARG A 163 8.40 -15.54 -12.02
N LEU A 164 9.09 -15.75 -13.13
CA LEU A 164 8.68 -16.68 -14.17
C LEU A 164 9.64 -17.85 -14.19
N ASP A 165 9.09 -19.05 -14.14
CA ASP A 165 9.84 -20.31 -14.18
C ASP A 165 9.36 -21.13 -15.39
N VAL A 166 10.31 -21.64 -16.18
CA VAL A 166 10.03 -22.56 -17.30
C VAL A 166 11.01 -23.73 -17.30
N PRO A 167 10.59 -24.93 -17.75
CA PRO A 167 11.50 -26.02 -18.06
C PRO A 167 12.66 -25.57 -18.96
N THR A 168 13.86 -26.12 -18.74
CA THR A 168 15.08 -25.76 -19.51
C THR A 168 14.91 -25.88 -21.02
N SER A 169 14.06 -26.81 -21.49
CA SER A 169 13.73 -27.00 -22.91
C SER A 169 13.09 -25.76 -23.57
N LEU A 170 12.58 -24.80 -22.80
CA LEU A 170 11.86 -23.61 -23.27
C LEU A 170 12.59 -22.31 -22.92
N SER A 171 13.81 -22.43 -22.41
CA SER A 171 14.62 -21.29 -21.93
C SER A 171 14.81 -20.19 -22.98
N ALA A 172 14.76 -20.52 -24.27
CA ALA A 172 14.86 -19.57 -25.37
C ALA A 172 13.64 -18.63 -25.49
N GLU A 173 12.45 -19.08 -25.07
CA GLU A 173 11.19 -18.32 -25.16
C GLU A 173 10.99 -17.39 -23.95
N LEU A 174 11.62 -17.74 -22.83
CA LEU A 174 11.47 -17.05 -21.54
C LEU A 174 11.67 -15.52 -21.60
N PRO A 175 12.68 -14.94 -22.30
CA PRO A 175 12.88 -13.50 -22.28
C PRO A 175 11.69 -12.71 -22.84
N ALA A 176 11.14 -13.14 -23.98
CA ALA A 176 10.04 -12.44 -24.64
C ALA A 176 8.73 -12.60 -23.87
N ALA A 177 8.45 -13.82 -23.38
CA ALA A 177 7.28 -14.09 -22.55
C ALA A 177 7.31 -13.29 -21.24
N ALA A 178 8.47 -13.24 -20.58
CA ALA A 178 8.64 -12.51 -19.34
C ALA A 178 8.43 -11.01 -19.50
N ASP A 179 9.01 -10.39 -20.53
CA ASP A 179 8.87 -8.96 -20.76
C ASP A 179 7.41 -8.56 -21.08
N ALA A 180 6.69 -9.37 -21.85
CA ALA A 180 5.27 -9.15 -22.11
C ALA A 180 4.43 -9.22 -20.83
N LEU A 181 4.76 -10.19 -19.96
CA LEU A 181 4.06 -10.42 -18.72
C LEU A 181 4.32 -9.30 -17.71
N VAL A 182 5.58 -8.89 -17.52
CA VAL A 182 5.94 -7.76 -16.64
C VAL A 182 5.14 -6.51 -17.03
N ARG A 183 5.07 -6.19 -18.33
CA ARG A 183 4.33 -5.03 -18.83
C ARG A 183 2.83 -5.12 -18.61
N THR A 184 2.27 -6.33 -18.67
CA THR A 184 0.84 -6.56 -18.61
C THR A 184 0.33 -6.71 -17.19
N VAL A 185 0.90 -7.66 -16.46
CA VAL A 185 0.36 -8.14 -15.17
C VAL A 185 0.80 -7.25 -14.02
N LEU A 186 2.07 -6.83 -13.99
CA LEU A 186 2.57 -6.04 -12.86
C LEU A 186 1.87 -4.69 -12.75
N GLN A 187 1.58 -4.05 -13.88
CA GLN A 187 0.88 -2.77 -13.93
C GLN A 187 -0.62 -2.87 -13.57
N ALA A 188 -1.17 -4.08 -13.54
CA ALA A 188 -2.57 -4.32 -13.24
C ALA A 188 -2.81 -4.63 -11.75
N VAL A 189 -1.77 -5.04 -11.01
CA VAL A 189 -1.82 -5.22 -9.57
C VAL A 189 -1.67 -3.84 -8.91
N GLN A 190 -2.63 -3.49 -8.06
CA GLN A 190 -2.64 -2.22 -7.35
C GLN A 190 -2.45 -2.45 -5.85
N VAL A 191 -1.81 -1.50 -5.19
CA VAL A 191 -1.74 -1.43 -3.74
C VAL A 191 -2.33 -0.11 -3.30
N VAL A 192 -3.35 -0.17 -2.45
CA VAL A 192 -3.92 1.00 -1.81
C VAL A 192 -3.77 0.83 -0.30
N SER A 193 -3.07 1.76 0.32
CA SER A 193 -2.86 1.78 1.76
C SER A 193 -3.86 2.69 2.46
N THR A 194 -4.13 2.43 3.73
CA THR A 194 -4.91 3.31 4.59
C THR A 194 -4.14 3.60 5.88
N GLY A 195 -4.31 4.78 6.45
CA GLY A 195 -3.59 5.22 7.65
C GLY A 195 -3.47 6.74 7.70
N SER A 196 -2.43 7.28 8.34
CA SER A 196 -2.12 8.71 8.18
C SER A 196 -1.41 9.02 6.86
N CYS A 197 -0.86 8.00 6.19
CA CYS A 197 -0.02 8.16 4.99
C CYS A 197 1.18 9.08 5.21
N GLY A 198 1.61 9.26 6.47
CA GLY A 198 2.66 10.21 6.85
C GLY A 198 2.25 11.68 6.73
N ARG A 199 0.95 11.98 6.61
CA ARG A 199 0.42 13.32 6.33
C ARG A 199 -0.75 13.67 7.23
N LYS A 200 -0.98 14.98 7.41
CA LYS A 200 -2.13 15.50 8.17
C LYS A 200 -3.19 15.98 7.19
N LEU A 201 -4.40 15.43 7.28
CA LEU A 201 -5.56 15.97 6.57
C LEU A 201 -5.95 17.32 7.20
N THR A 202 -6.09 18.35 6.37
CA THR A 202 -6.50 19.69 6.78
C THR A 202 -7.83 20.06 6.14
N ILE A 203 -8.74 20.64 6.91
CA ILE A 203 -10.04 21.13 6.44
C ILE A 203 -10.16 22.57 6.91
N ASN A 204 -10.28 23.50 5.97
CA ASN A 204 -10.44 24.93 6.24
C ASN A 204 -11.81 25.40 5.76
N VAL A 205 -12.44 26.25 6.56
CA VAL A 205 -13.73 26.86 6.22
C VAL A 205 -13.49 28.31 5.80
N LEU A 206 -13.82 28.65 4.56
CA LEU A 206 -13.80 30.03 4.08
C LEU A 206 -15.04 30.77 4.52
N LYS A 207 -14.85 31.97 5.08
CA LYS A 207 -15.92 32.84 5.55
C LYS A 207 -16.24 33.93 4.53
N GLY A 208 -17.53 34.16 4.28
CA GLY A 208 -18.00 35.23 3.41
C GLY A 208 -17.39 35.21 2.01
N VAL A 209 -16.72 36.32 1.64
CA VAL A 209 -16.16 36.55 0.30
C VAL A 209 -14.68 36.16 0.17
N GLU A 210 -14.14 35.41 1.12
CA GLU A 210 -12.77 34.90 1.05
C GLU A 210 -12.55 34.09 -0.25
N THR A 211 -11.39 34.33 -0.87
CA THR A 211 -10.99 33.68 -2.10
C THR A 211 -10.39 32.30 -1.82
N MET A 212 -10.51 31.40 -2.81
CA MET A 212 -9.89 30.07 -2.71
C MET A 212 -8.36 30.23 -2.60
N PRO A 213 -7.70 29.60 -1.60
CA PRO A 213 -6.25 29.66 -1.50
C PRO A 213 -5.57 29.08 -2.74
N ALA A 214 -4.39 29.61 -3.07
CA ALA A 214 -3.59 29.08 -4.17
C ALA A 214 -3.27 27.59 -3.95
N GLY A 215 -3.23 26.82 -5.04
CA GLY A 215 -2.93 25.39 -5.00
C GLY A 215 -4.13 24.49 -4.68
N TYR A 216 -5.33 25.04 -4.48
CA TYR A 216 -6.57 24.26 -4.40
C TYR A 216 -7.25 24.24 -5.77
N VAL A 217 -7.59 23.05 -6.23
CA VAL A 217 -8.37 22.81 -7.46
C VAL A 217 -9.67 22.14 -7.05
N ASP A 218 -10.79 22.78 -7.35
CA ASP A 218 -12.14 22.37 -6.95
C ASP A 218 -12.33 22.24 -5.43
N GLY A 219 -11.62 23.06 -4.66
CA GLY A 219 -11.69 23.06 -3.19
C GLY A 219 -10.84 21.97 -2.51
N VAL A 220 -10.00 21.25 -3.27
CA VAL A 220 -9.12 20.20 -2.74
C VAL A 220 -7.69 20.40 -3.26
N THR A 221 -6.66 20.07 -2.50
CA THR A 221 -5.26 20.05 -2.98
C THR A 221 -5.05 18.93 -4.01
N PRO A 222 -4.04 19.01 -4.91
CA PRO A 222 -3.77 17.96 -5.91
C PRO A 222 -3.57 16.57 -5.29
N ASP A 223 -3.01 16.53 -4.09
CA ASP A 223 -2.73 15.31 -3.34
C ASP A 223 -3.89 14.84 -2.43
N GLY A 224 -4.97 15.63 -2.32
CA GLY A 224 -6.15 15.31 -1.53
C GLY A 224 -6.04 15.51 -0.01
N PHE A 225 -4.94 16.01 0.55
CA PHE A 225 -4.78 16.18 2.02
C PHE A 225 -5.17 17.59 2.53
N GLY A 226 -5.58 18.49 1.66
CA GLY A 226 -6.20 19.76 2.02
C GLY A 226 -7.59 19.87 1.40
N ILE A 227 -8.57 20.21 2.22
CA ILE A 227 -9.94 20.53 1.81
C ILE A 227 -10.25 21.97 2.24
N VAL A 228 -10.82 22.74 1.33
CA VAL A 228 -11.36 24.06 1.59
C VAL A 228 -12.83 24.06 1.20
N VAL A 229 -13.69 24.36 2.17
CA VAL A 229 -15.13 24.44 2.01
C VAL A 229 -15.62 25.84 2.34
N ARG A 230 -16.63 26.34 1.64
CA ARG A 230 -17.26 27.62 2.01
C ARG A 230 -18.27 27.40 3.12
N GLU A 231 -18.37 28.34 4.06
CA GLU A 231 -19.33 28.26 5.16
C GLU A 231 -20.78 28.07 4.66
N ALA A 232 -21.14 28.71 3.54
CA ALA A 232 -22.45 28.53 2.90
C ALA A 232 -22.73 27.09 2.41
N GLU A 233 -21.70 26.28 2.14
CA GLU A 233 -21.80 24.88 1.70
C GLU A 233 -21.86 23.90 2.87
N LEU A 234 -21.73 24.38 4.11
CA LEU A 234 -21.83 23.56 5.33
C LEU A 234 -23.26 23.50 5.88
N HIS A 235 -24.10 24.49 5.55
CA HIS A 235 -25.44 24.62 6.09
C HIS A 235 -26.49 24.28 5.03
N PRO A 236 -27.43 23.35 5.31
CA PRO A 236 -28.55 23.13 4.41
C PRO A 236 -29.44 24.39 4.38
N SER A 237 -29.71 24.90 3.18
CA SER A 237 -30.67 26.00 3.03
C SER A 237 -32.08 25.53 3.44
N PRO A 238 -32.80 26.25 4.32
CA PRO A 238 -34.08 25.79 4.88
C PRO A 238 -35.24 25.74 3.87
N THR A 239 -35.00 26.10 2.60
CA THR A 239 -36.04 26.25 1.56
C THR A 239 -36.01 25.19 0.45
N THR A 240 -35.17 24.15 0.52
CA THR A 240 -35.22 23.05 -0.47
C THR A 240 -36.19 21.95 -0.04
N SER A 241 -37.26 21.80 -0.83
CA SER A 241 -38.27 20.77 -0.72
C SER A 241 -37.68 19.35 -0.70
N VAL A 242 -38.35 18.45 0.02
CA VAL A 242 -38.12 17.00 0.03
C VAL A 242 -38.08 16.49 -1.41
N GLY A 243 -36.89 16.18 -1.91
CA GLY A 243 -36.71 15.66 -3.27
C GLY A 243 -35.25 15.66 -3.71
N GLU A 244 -34.60 16.82 -3.77
CA GLU A 244 -33.22 16.96 -4.26
C GLU A 244 -32.61 18.20 -3.59
N SER A 245 -31.57 18.03 -2.75
CA SER A 245 -30.87 19.17 -2.15
C SER A 245 -29.38 19.14 -2.53
N PRO A 246 -28.90 20.07 -3.38
CA PRO A 246 -27.49 20.23 -3.73
C PRO A 246 -26.60 20.65 -2.54
N ASP A 247 -27.17 21.19 -1.46
CA ASP A 247 -26.40 21.85 -0.39
C ASP A 247 -25.83 20.91 0.67
N ARG A 248 -26.39 19.69 0.84
CA ARG A 248 -25.77 18.65 1.68
C ARG A 248 -24.58 17.94 1.00
N GLN A 249 -24.32 18.28 -0.26
CA GLN A 249 -23.32 17.59 -1.08
C GLN A 249 -21.94 18.25 -1.02
N GLY A 250 -21.80 19.48 -0.52
CA GLY A 250 -20.52 20.22 -0.53
C GLY A 250 -19.37 19.45 0.12
N MET A 251 -19.50 19.18 1.43
CA MET A 251 -18.47 18.41 2.15
C MET A 251 -18.34 16.97 1.67
N ALA A 252 -19.45 16.27 1.43
CA ALA A 252 -19.40 14.89 0.95
C ALA A 252 -18.66 14.78 -0.40
N ARG A 253 -18.94 15.69 -1.34
CA ARG A 253 -18.28 15.79 -2.65
C ARG A 253 -16.80 16.10 -2.49
N LEU A 254 -16.43 17.06 -1.64
CA LEU A 254 -15.04 17.43 -1.40
C LEU A 254 -14.25 16.30 -0.75
N THR A 255 -14.84 15.62 0.24
CA THR A 255 -14.23 14.44 0.88
C THR A 255 -14.08 13.29 -0.11
N LEU A 256 -15.06 13.04 -0.98
CA LEU A 256 -14.95 12.03 -2.03
C LEU A 256 -13.83 12.36 -3.03
N LEU A 257 -13.75 13.61 -3.47
CA LEU A 257 -12.68 14.07 -4.37
C LEU A 257 -11.30 13.97 -3.71
N ALA A 258 -11.20 14.34 -2.43
CA ALA A 258 -9.99 14.17 -1.63
C ALA A 258 -9.59 12.70 -1.54
N ALA A 259 -10.52 11.80 -1.22
CA ALA A 259 -10.25 10.36 -1.16
C ALA A 259 -9.79 9.81 -2.51
N GLN A 260 -10.41 10.21 -3.63
CA GLN A 260 -10.00 9.81 -4.97
C GLN A 260 -8.57 10.25 -5.30
N ARG A 261 -8.20 11.49 -4.97
CA ARG A 261 -6.84 12.01 -5.17
C ARG A 261 -5.82 11.30 -4.29
N GLN A 262 -6.17 11.01 -3.04
CA GLN A 262 -5.34 10.24 -2.12
C GLN A 262 -5.11 8.80 -2.63
N VAL A 263 -6.17 8.10 -3.04
CA VAL A 263 -6.09 6.73 -3.60
C VAL A 263 -5.25 6.71 -4.88
N ALA A 264 -5.33 7.74 -5.73
CA ALA A 264 -4.49 7.84 -6.91
C ALA A 264 -2.98 7.94 -6.58
N GLN A 265 -2.63 8.32 -5.35
CA GLN A 265 -1.27 8.33 -4.81
C GLN A 265 -0.95 7.08 -3.97
N GLY A 266 -1.80 6.05 -4.01
CA GLY A 266 -1.56 4.77 -3.33
C GLY A 266 -1.84 4.74 -1.82
N CYS A 267 -2.28 5.85 -1.21
CA CYS A 267 -2.63 5.87 0.21
C CYS A 267 -3.72 6.89 0.56
N THR A 268 -4.70 6.50 1.38
CA THR A 268 -5.78 7.36 1.87
C THR A 268 -5.93 7.39 3.39
N ALA A 269 -6.08 8.59 3.95
CA ALA A 269 -6.47 8.81 5.34
C ALA A 269 -7.99 8.85 5.54
N LEU A 270 -8.74 8.97 4.45
CA LEU A 270 -10.19 8.92 4.41
C LEU A 270 -10.70 7.48 4.25
N PRO A 271 -11.97 7.19 4.60
CA PRO A 271 -12.57 5.88 4.37
C PRO A 271 -12.32 5.38 2.95
N TYR A 272 -11.89 4.12 2.84
CA TYR A 272 -11.60 3.49 1.56
C TYR A 272 -12.68 2.47 1.22
N GLU A 273 -13.36 2.68 0.09
CA GLU A 273 -14.29 1.71 -0.46
C GLU A 273 -13.53 0.71 -1.34
N LEU A 274 -13.68 -0.57 -1.03
CA LEU A 274 -13.03 -1.62 -1.82
C LEU A 274 -13.65 -1.71 -3.21
N PRO A 275 -12.84 -1.91 -4.25
CA PRO A 275 -13.36 -2.10 -5.59
C PRO A 275 -14.23 -3.35 -5.64
N SER A 276 -15.37 -3.23 -6.33
CA SER A 276 -16.23 -4.36 -6.68
C SER A 276 -15.93 -4.85 -8.11
N GLY A 277 -16.37 -6.05 -8.46
CA GLY A 277 -16.21 -6.63 -9.79
C GLY A 277 -15.23 -7.80 -9.87
N ASN A 278 -14.59 -7.98 -11.02
CA ASN A 278 -13.75 -9.15 -11.33
C ASN A 278 -12.31 -9.03 -10.79
N VAL A 279 -12.19 -8.75 -9.50
CA VAL A 279 -10.92 -8.60 -8.80
C VAL A 279 -10.86 -9.53 -7.57
N THR A 280 -9.65 -9.78 -7.11
CA THR A 280 -9.35 -10.35 -5.81
C THR A 280 -8.70 -9.26 -4.97
N VAL A 281 -9.19 -9.09 -3.74
CA VAL A 281 -8.64 -8.12 -2.78
C VAL A 281 -8.06 -8.89 -1.61
N LEU A 282 -6.78 -8.67 -1.33
CA LEU A 282 -6.08 -9.22 -0.18
C LEU A 282 -5.74 -8.08 0.77
N LYS A 283 -6.01 -8.27 2.06
CA LYS A 283 -5.76 -7.26 3.10
C LYS A 283 -4.56 -7.68 3.94
N LEU A 284 -3.57 -6.79 4.05
CA LEU A 284 -2.51 -6.86 5.06
C LEU A 284 -2.80 -5.83 6.14
N HIS A 285 -2.85 -6.26 7.39
CA HIS A 285 -2.97 -5.37 8.54
C HIS A 285 -1.61 -5.23 9.22
N TYR A 286 -1.20 -4.00 9.53
CA TYR A 286 0.06 -3.70 10.18
C TYR A 286 -0.17 -3.18 11.61
N PRO A 287 0.51 -3.75 12.62
CA PRO A 287 0.60 -3.17 13.95
C PRO A 287 1.14 -1.74 13.91
N ALA A 288 0.75 -0.93 14.89
CA ALA A 288 1.05 0.50 14.91
C ALA A 288 2.56 0.84 14.93
N ASP A 289 3.39 -0.07 15.44
CA ASP A 289 4.84 0.04 15.56
C ASP A 289 5.60 -0.55 14.37
N PHE A 290 4.93 -1.30 13.49
CA PHE A 290 5.57 -2.01 12.37
C PHE A 290 6.45 -1.10 11.49
N TRP A 291 5.96 0.10 11.19
CA TRP A 291 6.67 1.07 10.34
C TRP A 291 7.61 2.02 11.12
N GLN A 292 7.65 1.91 12.45
CA GLN A 292 8.49 2.73 13.32
C GLN A 292 9.85 2.07 13.58
N SER A 293 9.88 0.73 13.61
CA SER A 293 11.12 -0.03 13.54
C SER A 293 11.69 0.11 12.13
N GLY A 294 12.81 0.82 12.01
CA GLY A 294 13.59 0.86 10.76
C GLY A 294 14.03 -0.54 10.30
N PRO A 295 14.80 -0.65 9.19
CA PRO A 295 15.12 -1.92 8.52
C PRO A 295 16.00 -2.93 9.30
N ALA A 296 16.05 -2.87 10.62
CA ALA A 296 16.87 -3.73 11.46
C ALA A 296 16.15 -4.11 12.75
N ASP A 297 15.24 -5.09 12.69
CA ASP A 297 15.21 -6.21 13.64
C ASP A 297 14.28 -7.31 13.10
N PRO A 298 14.79 -8.36 12.40
CA PRO A 298 14.01 -9.55 12.16
C PRO A 298 14.00 -10.36 13.47
N LYS A 299 13.23 -9.89 14.45
CA LYS A 299 12.67 -10.80 15.44
C LYS A 299 11.34 -11.27 14.86
N HIS A 300 11.39 -12.31 14.04
CA HIS A 300 10.46 -13.44 13.95
C HIS A 300 10.83 -14.33 12.76
#